data_AF-A0A7Y0N0X2-F1
#
_entry.id   AF-A0A7Y0N0X2-F1
#
_cell.length_a   1.000
_cell.length_b   1.000
_cell.length_c   1.000
_cell.angle_alpha   90.00
_cell.angle_beta   90.00
_cell.angle_gamma   90.00
#
_symmetry.space_group_name_H-M   'P 1'
#
loop_
_entity.id
_entity.type
_entity.pdbx_description
1 polymer ?
#
loop_
_entity_poly.entity_id
_entity_poly.type
_entity_poly.pdbx_seq_one_letter_code
_entity_poly.pdbx_strand_id
1 'polypeptide(L)'
;PHLDPRKARDIPDEHYQRIIETRDAIQNKYSKETDLGRILFRVEGNRAGKHDPRPRVFFSDYNGNVLTTDKRSNFQLRAMQNFVTSIEDYNKPKQRLYGRYMIAGPVPIVLADSELLMYVGFKWNEPPPLLLRLFDHPFQLLLAVMLVSTPLLLWLAWALSQPARRLEAAAQRVAKGEFVIDPNLEKGTAEFRQAGSSFNQMVEAVNQMISGQQRLL
;
A
#
# COMPACT_ATOMS: atom_id res chain seq x y z
N PRO A 1 -7.99 0.84 -7.14
CA PRO A 1 -8.43 2.19 -6.74
C PRO A 1 -9.76 2.15 -5.96
N HIS A 2 -9.74 2.09 -4.63
CA HIS A 2 -10.85 2.40 -3.71
C HIS A 2 -10.28 2.28 -2.29
N LEU A 3 -9.55 3.28 -1.82
CA LEU A 3 -8.77 3.23 -0.57
C LEU A 3 -9.43 3.97 0.59
N ASP A 4 -10.69 4.42 0.46
CA ASP A 4 -11.39 5.08 1.57
C ASP A 4 -12.18 4.06 2.40
N PRO A 5 -11.67 3.65 3.59
CA PRO A 5 -12.36 2.71 4.47
C PRO A 5 -13.62 3.31 5.11
N ARG A 6 -13.90 4.60 4.91
CA ARG A 6 -15.12 5.28 5.42
C ARG A 6 -16.35 5.04 4.57
N LYS A 7 -16.21 4.44 3.37
CA LYS A 7 -17.33 3.99 2.54
C LYS A 7 -17.75 2.58 2.93
N ALA A 8 -19.03 2.26 2.73
CA ALA A 8 -19.52 0.89 2.93
C ALA A 8 -18.75 -0.07 2.00
N ARG A 9 -18.15 -1.10 2.58
CA ARG A 9 -17.36 -2.12 1.88
C ARG A 9 -17.92 -3.50 2.16
N ASP A 10 -17.62 -4.45 1.28
CA ASP A 10 -17.89 -5.85 1.54
C ASP A 10 -17.05 -6.34 2.73
N ILE A 11 -17.65 -7.26 3.48
CA ILE A 11 -16.99 -7.96 4.58
C ILE A 11 -16.21 -9.12 3.97
N PRO A 12 -14.90 -9.30 4.25
CA PRO A 12 -14.16 -10.45 3.80
C PRO A 12 -14.82 -11.76 4.26
N ASP A 13 -14.82 -12.78 3.40
CA ASP A 13 -15.58 -14.02 3.63
C ASP A 13 -15.24 -14.70 4.96
N GLU A 14 -13.96 -14.73 5.35
CA GLU A 14 -13.54 -15.27 6.65
C GLU A 14 -14.14 -14.52 7.84
N HIS A 15 -14.19 -13.18 7.76
CA HIS A 15 -14.78 -12.36 8.81
C HIS A 15 -16.30 -12.49 8.83
N TYR A 16 -16.93 -12.57 7.66
CA TYR A 16 -18.36 -12.79 7.55
C TYR A 16 -18.75 -14.14 8.15
N GLN A 17 -18.05 -15.21 7.80
CA GLN A 17 -18.28 -16.55 8.35
C GLN A 17 -18.16 -16.55 9.88
N ARG A 18 -17.14 -15.86 10.42
CA ARG A 18 -16.97 -15.74 11.88
C ARG A 18 -18.12 -15.00 12.57
N ILE A 19 -18.70 -14.00 11.90
CA ILE A 19 -19.88 -13.29 12.39
C ILE A 19 -21.08 -14.24 12.42
N ILE A 20 -21.28 -15.05 11.38
CA ILE A 20 -22.37 -16.04 11.33
C ILE A 20 -22.23 -17.12 12.41
N GLU A 21 -21.03 -17.69 12.59
CA GLU A 21 -20.75 -18.64 13.68
C GLU A 21 -21.08 -18.06 15.06
N THR A 22 -20.71 -16.79 15.27
CA THR A 22 -20.98 -16.08 16.53
C THR A 22 -22.47 -15.84 16.71
N ARG A 23 -23.19 -15.46 15.64
CA ARG A 23 -24.64 -15.29 15.62
C ARG A 23 -25.33 -16.58 16.04
N ASP A 24 -25.01 -17.69 15.39
CA ASP A 24 -25.60 -19.02 15.67
C ASP A 24 -25.29 -19.47 17.11
N ALA A 25 -24.05 -19.25 17.57
CA ALA A 25 -23.66 -19.58 18.94
C ALA A 25 -24.45 -18.77 19.98
N ILE A 26 -24.70 -17.49 19.73
CA ILE A 26 -25.53 -16.64 20.62
C ILE A 26 -26.98 -17.12 20.61
N GLN A 27 -27.57 -17.39 19.44
CA GLN A 27 -28.94 -17.90 19.35
C GLN A 27 -29.11 -19.20 20.12
N ASN A 28 -28.21 -20.17 19.91
CA ASN A 28 -28.28 -21.46 20.59
C ASN A 28 -28.10 -21.32 22.10
N LYS A 29 -27.15 -20.48 22.54
CA LYS A 29 -26.86 -20.25 23.96
C LYS A 29 -28.03 -19.63 24.72
N TYR A 30 -28.79 -18.74 24.09
CA TYR A 30 -29.90 -18.02 24.72
C TYR A 30 -31.28 -18.47 24.26
N SER A 31 -31.38 -19.60 23.56
CA SER A 31 -32.63 -20.19 23.05
C SER A 31 -33.72 -20.42 24.12
N LYS A 32 -33.32 -20.60 25.38
CA LYS A 32 -34.24 -20.82 26.52
C LYS A 32 -34.62 -19.53 27.26
N GLU A 33 -33.99 -18.40 26.94
CA GLU A 33 -34.24 -17.13 27.62
C GLU A 33 -35.31 -16.34 26.86
N THR A 34 -36.38 -15.97 27.57
CA THR A 34 -37.53 -15.26 26.99
C THR A 34 -37.47 -13.75 27.23
N ASP A 35 -36.54 -13.28 28.07
CA ASP A 35 -36.36 -11.86 28.36
C ASP A 35 -35.19 -11.29 27.54
N LEU A 36 -35.54 -10.52 26.50
CA LEU A 36 -34.56 -9.87 25.63
C LEU A 36 -33.59 -8.98 26.42
N GLY A 37 -34.07 -8.23 27.42
CA GLY A 37 -33.24 -7.35 28.22
C GLY A 37 -32.14 -8.11 28.96
N ARG A 38 -32.47 -9.31 29.47
CA ARG A 38 -31.51 -10.20 30.14
C ARG A 38 -30.50 -10.79 29.16
N ILE A 39 -30.91 -11.14 27.95
CA ILE A 39 -29.99 -11.60 26.90
C ILE A 39 -28.97 -10.50 26.58
N LEU A 40 -29.44 -9.29 26.28
CA LEU A 40 -28.59 -8.14 25.97
C LEU A 40 -27.60 -7.86 27.09
N PHE A 41 -28.09 -7.85 28.35
CA PHE A 41 -27.25 -7.64 29.52
C PHE A 41 -26.15 -8.70 29.67
N ARG A 42 -26.47 -9.98 29.44
CA ARG A 42 -25.48 -11.08 29.54
C ARG A 42 -24.48 -11.08 28.39
N VAL A 43 -24.89 -10.72 27.19
CA VAL A 43 -23.99 -10.64 26.03
C VAL A 43 -23.00 -9.49 26.22
N GLU A 44 -23.49 -8.31 26.62
CA GLU A 44 -22.66 -7.12 26.82
C GLU A 44 -21.81 -7.21 28.11
N GLY A 45 -22.32 -7.87 29.15
CA GLY A 45 -21.65 -8.03 30.45
C GLY A 45 -20.37 -8.88 30.42
N ASN A 46 -20.12 -9.64 29.34
CA ASN A 46 -18.89 -10.44 29.19
C ASN A 46 -17.63 -9.60 28.87
N ARG A 47 -17.76 -8.27 28.76
CA ARG A 47 -16.65 -7.36 28.47
C ARG A 47 -16.00 -6.88 29.76
N ALA A 48 -14.67 -6.98 29.83
CA ALA A 48 -13.89 -6.56 31.00
C ALA A 48 -13.81 -5.03 31.17
N GLY A 49 -14.23 -4.25 30.16
CA GLY A 49 -14.29 -2.79 30.22
C GLY A 49 -14.20 -2.11 28.84
N LYS A 50 -14.01 -0.79 28.85
CA LYS A 50 -13.92 0.06 27.64
C LYS A 50 -12.74 -0.32 26.73
N HIS A 51 -11.62 -0.75 27.32
CA HIS A 51 -10.38 -1.08 26.60
C HIS A 51 -10.27 -2.56 26.23
N ASP A 52 -11.35 -3.34 26.40
CA ASP A 52 -11.34 -4.75 26.03
C ASP A 52 -11.13 -4.90 24.51
N PRO A 53 -10.05 -5.60 24.07
CA PRO A 53 -9.71 -5.73 22.66
C PRO A 53 -10.67 -6.64 21.89
N ARG A 54 -11.52 -7.41 22.59
CA ARG A 54 -12.47 -8.32 21.95
C ARG A 54 -13.47 -7.55 21.09
N PRO A 55 -13.96 -8.14 19.98
CA PRO A 55 -15.09 -7.58 19.24
C PRO A 55 -16.29 -7.35 20.17
N ARG A 56 -16.95 -6.21 20.01
CA ARG A 56 -18.19 -5.87 20.73
C ARG A 56 -19.35 -6.22 19.82
N VAL A 57 -20.27 -7.03 20.34
CA VAL A 57 -21.53 -7.33 19.68
C VAL A 57 -22.53 -6.23 20.02
N PHE A 58 -23.33 -5.85 19.05
CA PHE A 58 -24.40 -4.86 19.16
C PHE A 58 -25.64 -5.40 18.48
N PHE A 59 -26.80 -4.87 18.86
CA PHE A 59 -28.08 -5.26 18.29
C PHE A 59 -28.88 -4.02 17.86
N SER A 60 -29.71 -4.18 16.85
CA SER A 60 -30.76 -3.21 16.51
C SER A 60 -32.06 -3.92 16.22
N ASP A 61 -33.16 -3.19 16.30
CA ASP A 61 -34.40 -3.57 15.62
C ASP A 61 -34.32 -3.23 14.12
N TYR A 62 -35.37 -3.60 13.39
CA TYR A 62 -35.56 -3.23 11.97
C TYR A 62 -36.03 -1.78 11.78
N ASN A 63 -36.31 -1.05 12.87
CA ASN A 63 -36.72 0.36 12.83
C ASN A 63 -35.53 1.32 12.93
N GLY A 64 -34.31 0.80 13.04
CA GLY A 64 -33.10 1.60 13.15
C GLY A 64 -32.73 2.02 14.58
N ASN A 65 -33.35 1.42 15.60
CA ASN A 65 -33.06 1.68 17.00
C ASN A 65 -31.99 0.70 17.50
N VAL A 66 -30.89 1.23 18.03
CA VAL A 66 -29.83 0.41 18.63
C VAL A 66 -30.26 -0.07 20.02
N LEU A 67 -30.25 -1.39 20.23
CA LEU A 67 -30.59 -2.04 21.49
C LEU A 67 -29.31 -2.32 22.28
N THR A 68 -29.11 -1.61 23.38
CA THR A 68 -27.95 -1.78 24.26
C THR A 68 -28.33 -1.53 25.73
N THR A 69 -27.67 -2.20 26.65
CA THR A 69 -27.80 -1.95 28.10
C THR A 69 -26.81 -0.90 28.60
N ASP A 70 -25.81 -0.53 27.78
CA ASP A 70 -24.82 0.49 28.09
C ASP A 70 -25.42 1.90 27.96
N LYS A 71 -25.74 2.52 29.11
CA LYS A 71 -26.27 3.90 29.16
C LYS A 71 -25.23 4.98 28.80
N ARG A 72 -23.95 4.63 28.66
CA ARG A 72 -22.89 5.62 28.39
C ARG A 72 -22.80 5.89 26.89
N SER A 73 -23.07 7.13 26.48
CA SER A 73 -22.85 7.61 25.10
C SER A 73 -21.36 7.63 24.76
N ASN A 74 -20.82 6.47 24.42
CA ASN A 74 -19.44 6.28 24.02
C ASN A 74 -19.28 6.42 22.50
N PHE A 75 -18.05 6.69 22.05
CA PHE A 75 -17.71 6.77 20.62
C PHE A 75 -18.24 5.58 19.80
N GLN A 76 -18.12 4.36 20.34
CA GLN A 76 -18.59 3.13 19.68
C GLN A 76 -20.11 3.11 19.48
N LEU A 77 -20.88 3.63 20.45
CA LEU A 77 -22.34 3.68 20.36
C LEU A 77 -22.79 4.72 19.32
N ARG A 78 -22.11 5.87 19.25
CA ARG A 78 -22.37 6.90 18.22
C ARG A 78 -22.03 6.39 16.82
N ALA A 79 -20.89 5.69 16.70
CA ALA A 79 -20.50 5.05 15.46
C ALA A 79 -21.54 4.00 15.04
N MET A 80 -22.04 3.20 15.99
CA MET A 80 -23.11 2.24 15.71
C MET A 80 -24.40 2.90 15.27
N GLN A 81 -24.88 3.91 16.01
CA GLN A 81 -26.10 4.63 15.63
C GLN A 81 -26.00 5.19 14.21
N ASN A 82 -24.86 5.79 13.87
CA ASN A 82 -24.62 6.28 12.52
C ASN A 82 -24.61 5.12 11.50
N PHE A 83 -23.97 4.00 11.83
CA PHE A 83 -23.91 2.83 10.95
C PHE A 83 -25.30 2.32 10.63
N VAL A 84 -26.14 2.10 11.64
CA VAL A 84 -27.54 1.62 11.47
C VAL A 84 -28.33 2.57 10.57
N THR A 85 -28.23 3.88 10.78
CA THR A 85 -28.91 4.88 9.93
C THR A 85 -28.34 5.00 8.51
N SER A 86 -27.16 4.43 8.26
CA SER A 86 -26.49 4.48 6.95
C SER A 86 -26.74 3.24 6.09
N ILE A 87 -27.48 2.24 6.59
CA ILE A 87 -27.74 1.00 5.87
C ILE A 87 -28.78 1.26 4.80
N GLU A 88 -28.42 1.00 3.54
CA GLU A 88 -29.33 1.09 2.40
C GLU A 88 -30.09 -0.22 2.17
N ASP A 89 -29.43 -1.37 2.41
CA ASP A 89 -29.96 -2.72 2.15
C ASP A 89 -29.63 -3.65 3.33
N TYR A 90 -30.66 -4.07 4.07
CA TYR A 90 -30.52 -4.96 5.23
C TYR A 90 -30.14 -6.40 4.87
N ASN A 91 -30.30 -6.80 3.59
CA ASN A 91 -29.95 -8.14 3.12
C ASN A 91 -28.48 -8.27 2.71
N LYS A 92 -27.73 -7.16 2.68
CA LYS A 92 -26.34 -7.14 2.27
C LYS A 92 -25.46 -6.63 3.41
N PRO A 93 -24.86 -7.53 4.20
CA PRO A 93 -23.93 -7.17 5.26
C PRO A 93 -22.75 -6.38 4.69
N LYS A 94 -22.49 -5.20 5.24
CA LYS A 94 -21.35 -4.34 4.88
C LYS A 94 -20.52 -4.02 6.10
N GLN A 95 -19.35 -3.46 5.87
CA GLN A 95 -18.52 -2.88 6.93
C GLN A 95 -18.16 -1.43 6.63
N ARG A 96 -17.97 -0.64 7.69
CA ARG A 96 -17.59 0.77 7.60
C ARG A 96 -16.64 1.16 8.74
N LEU A 97 -15.59 1.93 8.39
CA LEU A 97 -14.61 2.40 9.36
C LEU A 97 -14.98 3.77 9.94
N TYR A 98 -15.08 3.82 11.27
CA TYR A 98 -15.24 5.04 12.06
C TYR A 98 -13.93 5.33 12.80
N GLY A 99 -13.09 6.20 12.24
CA GLY A 99 -11.76 6.48 12.79
C GLY A 99 -10.87 5.24 12.76
N ARG A 100 -10.77 4.53 13.89
CA ARG A 100 -10.05 3.23 14.03
C ARG A 100 -10.96 2.08 14.49
N TYR A 101 -12.27 2.25 14.37
CA TYR A 101 -13.26 1.28 14.80
C TYR A 101 -14.10 0.84 13.61
N MET A 102 -13.97 -0.42 13.22
CA MET A 102 -14.75 -1.02 12.14
C MET A 102 -16.05 -1.57 12.72
N ILE A 103 -17.15 -1.33 12.03
CA ILE A 103 -18.45 -1.94 12.31
C ILE A 103 -18.85 -2.76 11.10
N ALA A 104 -19.31 -3.99 11.34
CA ALA A 104 -19.75 -4.93 10.32
C ALA A 104 -21.15 -5.47 10.64
N GLY A 105 -22.01 -5.56 9.63
CA GLY A 105 -23.39 -6.04 9.72
C GLY A 105 -24.30 -5.37 8.68
N PRO A 106 -25.62 -5.50 8.80
CA PRO A 106 -26.35 -6.33 9.76
C PRO A 106 -26.34 -7.81 9.39
N VAL A 107 -26.52 -8.70 10.38
CA VAL A 107 -26.92 -10.10 10.15
C VAL A 107 -28.17 -10.42 10.97
N PRO A 108 -29.16 -11.13 10.41
CA PRO A 108 -30.41 -11.42 11.12
C PRO A 108 -30.17 -12.40 12.28
N ILE A 109 -30.76 -12.11 13.43
CA ILE A 109 -30.71 -12.93 14.64
C ILE A 109 -32.08 -12.95 15.33
N VAL A 110 -32.48 -14.11 15.83
CA VAL A 110 -33.69 -14.28 16.64
C VAL A 110 -33.29 -14.48 18.09
N LEU A 111 -33.75 -13.60 18.98
CA LEU A 111 -33.52 -13.66 20.42
C LEU A 111 -34.84 -13.41 21.15
N ALA A 112 -35.19 -14.24 22.13
CA ALA A 112 -36.46 -14.14 22.87
C ALA A 112 -37.68 -14.01 21.92
N ASP A 113 -37.76 -14.89 20.92
CA ASP A 113 -38.79 -14.90 19.87
C ASP A 113 -38.95 -13.58 19.09
N SER A 114 -37.97 -12.69 19.17
CA SER A 114 -37.95 -11.41 18.48
C SER A 114 -36.90 -11.42 17.37
N GLU A 115 -37.30 -11.04 16.16
CA GLU A 115 -36.39 -10.87 15.04
C GLU A 115 -35.63 -9.55 15.17
N LEU A 116 -34.31 -9.63 15.21
CA LEU A 116 -33.39 -8.52 15.41
C LEU A 116 -32.23 -8.60 14.42
N LEU A 117 -31.42 -7.56 14.43
CA LEU A 117 -30.20 -7.47 13.64
C LEU A 117 -28.99 -7.44 14.58
N MET A 118 -27.99 -8.27 14.29
CA MET A 118 -26.72 -8.30 14.99
C MET A 118 -25.64 -7.59 14.18
N TYR A 119 -24.74 -6.91 14.89
CA TYR A 119 -23.57 -6.26 14.34
C TYR A 119 -22.35 -6.55 15.21
N VAL A 120 -21.17 -6.44 14.61
CA VAL A 120 -19.90 -6.63 15.28
C VAL A 120 -19.02 -5.41 15.08
N GLY A 121 -18.57 -4.81 16.19
CA GLY A 121 -17.67 -3.68 16.21
C GLY A 121 -16.31 -4.05 16.79
N PHE A 122 -15.23 -3.75 16.08
CA PHE A 122 -13.87 -4.11 16.51
C PHE A 122 -12.86 -3.04 16.11
N LYS A 123 -11.74 -2.97 16.83
CA LYS A 123 -10.69 -2.00 16.54
C LYS A 123 -9.93 -2.45 15.29
N TRP A 124 -9.93 -1.62 14.26
CA TRP A 124 -9.19 -1.88 13.02
C TRP A 124 -7.81 -1.24 13.12
N ASN A 125 -6.80 -2.09 13.32
CA ASN A 125 -5.40 -1.69 13.32
C ASN A 125 -4.76 -2.16 12.00
N GLU A 126 -5.22 -1.64 10.86
CA GLU A 126 -4.52 -1.92 9.61
C GLU A 126 -3.11 -1.29 9.68
N PRO A 127 -2.05 -2.08 9.44
CA PRO A 127 -0.71 -1.52 9.35
C PRO A 127 -0.72 -0.46 8.24
N PRO A 128 -0.09 0.72 8.44
CA PRO A 128 0.12 1.61 7.33
C PRO A 128 0.85 0.85 6.21
N PRO A 129 0.48 1.05 4.92
CA PRO A 129 1.17 0.43 3.81
C PRO A 129 2.68 0.64 3.95
N LEU A 130 3.49 -0.36 3.57
CA LEU A 130 4.95 -0.36 3.76
C LEU A 130 5.63 0.96 3.36
N LEU A 131 5.14 1.59 2.29
CA LEU A 131 5.56 2.92 1.83
C LEU A 131 5.36 4.00 2.90
N LEU A 132 4.18 4.11 3.52
CA LEU A 132 3.91 5.10 4.58
C LEU A 132 4.73 4.81 5.84
N ARG A 133 4.93 3.53 6.17
CA ARG A 133 5.77 3.13 7.30
C ARG A 133 7.24 3.54 7.12
N LEU A 134 7.72 3.58 5.87
CA LEU A 134 9.08 4.04 5.57
C LEU A 134 9.23 5.56 5.75
N PHE A 135 8.17 6.34 5.51
CA PHE A 135 8.17 7.79 5.73
C PHE A 135 8.19 8.18 7.21
N ASP A 136 7.63 7.35 8.09
CA ASP A 136 7.59 7.65 9.54
C ASP A 136 8.95 7.47 10.24
N HIS A 137 9.96 6.88 9.57
CA HIS A 137 11.28 6.62 10.14
C HIS A 137 12.42 7.23 9.30
N PRO A 138 12.97 8.40 9.68
CA PRO A 138 13.94 9.13 8.87
C PRO A 138 15.23 8.33 8.58
N PHE A 139 15.68 7.49 9.52
CA PHE A 139 16.85 6.63 9.31
C PHE A 139 16.60 5.50 8.31
N GLN A 140 15.41 4.88 8.32
CA GLN A 140 15.06 3.82 7.38
C GLN A 140 14.91 4.37 5.97
N LEU A 141 14.30 5.54 5.83
CA LEU A 141 14.21 6.27 4.57
C LEU A 141 15.60 6.59 4.02
N LEU A 142 16.49 7.14 4.86
CA LEU A 142 17.86 7.47 4.46
C LEU A 142 18.61 6.22 4.00
N LEU A 143 18.51 5.11 4.73
CA LEU A 143 19.14 3.85 4.36
C LEU A 143 18.57 3.29 3.05
N ALA A 144 17.24 3.30 2.87
CA ALA A 144 16.60 2.87 1.63
C ALA A 144 17.05 3.71 0.42
N VAL A 145 17.10 5.04 0.58
CA VAL A 145 17.58 5.96 -0.46
C VAL A 145 19.05 5.71 -0.76
N MET A 146 19.91 5.51 0.24
CA MET A 146 21.32 5.16 0.03
C MET A 146 21.46 3.84 -0.71
N LEU A 147 20.73 2.80 -0.31
CA LEU A 147 20.80 1.47 -0.92
C LEU A 147 20.41 1.49 -2.40
N VAL A 148 19.49 2.38 -2.80
CA VAL A 148 19.11 2.56 -4.22
C VAL A 148 20.07 3.51 -4.95
N SER A 149 20.44 4.64 -4.33
CA SER A 149 21.17 5.72 -5.01
C SER A 149 22.65 5.41 -5.16
N THR A 150 23.28 4.78 -4.16
CA THR A 150 24.72 4.46 -4.20
C THR A 150 25.08 3.51 -5.35
N PRO A 151 24.41 2.35 -5.56
CA PRO A 151 24.73 1.50 -6.70
C PRO A 151 24.37 2.16 -8.04
N LEU A 152 23.30 2.95 -8.09
CA LEU A 152 22.92 3.70 -9.28
C LEU A 152 24.02 4.70 -9.70
N LEU A 153 24.55 5.47 -8.73
CA LEU A 153 25.62 6.43 -8.98
C LEU A 153 26.95 5.75 -9.33
N LEU A 154 27.29 4.64 -8.66
CA LEU A 154 28.46 3.84 -9.02
C LEU A 154 28.36 3.29 -10.44
N TRP A 155 27.17 2.81 -10.82
CA TRP A 155 26.92 2.33 -12.17
C TRP A 155 27.03 3.45 -13.21
N LEU A 156 26.42 4.62 -12.96
CA LEU A 156 26.53 5.80 -13.82
C LEU A 156 27.97 6.29 -13.95
N ALA A 157 28.71 6.37 -12.84
CA ALA A 157 30.10 6.77 -12.84
C ALA A 157 30.93 5.82 -13.72
N TRP A 158 30.69 4.51 -13.64
CA TRP A 158 31.39 3.53 -14.46
C TRP A 158 31.01 3.63 -15.95
N ALA A 159 29.71 3.76 -16.24
CA ALA A 159 29.18 3.88 -17.59
C ALA A 159 29.71 5.12 -18.34
N LEU A 160 29.95 6.24 -17.64
CA LEU A 160 30.51 7.46 -18.22
C LEU A 160 32.05 7.47 -18.25
N SER A 161 32.71 6.90 -17.25
CA SER A 161 34.19 6.92 -17.19
C SER A 161 34.85 6.06 -18.27
N GLN A 162 34.23 4.93 -18.63
CA GLN A 162 34.80 4.01 -19.61
C GLN A 162 34.93 4.62 -21.03
N PRO A 163 33.90 5.24 -21.64
CA PRO A 163 34.04 5.87 -22.96
C PRO A 163 34.96 7.09 -22.94
N ALA A 164 34.98 7.89 -21.87
CA ALA A 164 35.89 9.02 -21.73
C ALA A 164 37.36 8.60 -21.79
N ARG A 165 37.74 7.53 -21.07
CA ARG A 165 39.11 6.96 -21.11
C ARG A 165 39.50 6.43 -22.49
N ARG A 166 38.55 5.93 -23.28
CA ARG A 166 38.83 5.46 -24.65
C ARG A 166 39.16 6.63 -25.57
N LEU A 167 38.40 7.74 -25.48
CA LEU A 167 38.69 8.97 -26.21
C LEU A 167 40.06 9.53 -25.85
N GLU A 168 40.40 9.58 -24.56
CA GLU A 168 41.72 10.02 -24.10
C GLU A 168 42.85 9.17 -24.70
N ALA A 169 42.72 7.84 -24.66
CA ALA A 169 43.72 6.93 -25.21
C ALA A 169 43.88 7.04 -26.73
N ALA A 170 42.79 7.30 -27.47
CA ALA A 170 42.86 7.54 -28.91
C ALA A 170 43.52 8.87 -29.25
N ALA A 171 43.20 9.95 -28.51
CA ALA A 171 43.87 11.24 -28.66
C ALA A 171 45.38 11.14 -28.38
N GLN A 172 45.78 10.39 -27.34
CA GLN A 172 47.20 10.16 -27.04
C GLN A 172 47.93 9.36 -28.14
N ARG A 173 47.27 8.40 -28.79
CA ARG A 173 47.83 7.67 -29.94
C ARG A 173 48.06 8.59 -31.14
N VAL A 174 47.07 9.41 -31.46
CA VAL A 174 47.18 10.41 -32.53
C VAL A 174 48.28 11.42 -32.25
N ALA A 175 48.42 11.89 -31.01
CA ALA A 175 49.49 12.81 -30.61
C ALA A 175 50.91 12.20 -30.74
N LYS A 176 51.02 10.86 -30.69
CA LYS A 176 52.28 10.12 -30.91
C LYS A 176 52.55 9.83 -32.39
N GLY A 177 51.68 10.27 -33.30
CA GLY A 177 51.81 10.05 -34.75
C GLY A 177 51.15 8.77 -35.26
N GLU A 178 50.37 8.06 -34.43
CA GLU A 178 49.60 6.89 -34.84
C GLU A 178 48.19 7.32 -35.28
N PHE A 179 48.02 7.56 -36.59
CA PHE A 179 46.74 7.98 -37.18
C PHE A 179 45.89 6.77 -37.60
N VAL A 180 45.38 6.03 -36.61
CA VAL A 180 44.52 4.84 -36.82
C VAL A 180 43.09 5.13 -36.37
N ILE A 181 42.12 4.81 -37.23
CA ILE A 181 40.68 4.89 -36.92
C ILE A 181 40.34 3.85 -35.85
N ASP A 182 39.66 4.26 -34.77
CA ASP A 182 39.24 3.35 -33.69
C ASP A 182 37.70 3.28 -33.62
N PRO A 183 37.08 2.20 -34.16
CA PRO A 183 35.62 2.02 -34.14
C PRO A 183 35.03 1.87 -32.73
N ASN A 184 35.86 1.63 -31.71
CA ASN A 184 35.39 1.52 -30.33
C ASN A 184 35.06 2.87 -29.69
N LEU A 185 35.46 3.97 -30.32
CA LEU A 185 35.09 5.35 -29.96
C LEU A 185 33.64 5.68 -30.33
N GLU A 186 33.08 4.97 -31.32
CA GLU A 186 31.71 5.14 -31.81
C GLU A 186 30.69 4.28 -31.02
N LYS A 187 31.11 3.69 -29.89
CA LYS A 187 30.26 2.88 -29.00
C LYS A 187 29.98 3.67 -27.72
N GLY A 188 28.72 3.78 -27.32
CA GLY A 188 28.33 4.47 -26.08
C GLY A 188 27.02 5.26 -26.23
N THR A 189 26.83 6.26 -25.36
CA THR A 189 25.71 7.22 -25.44
C THR A 189 25.83 8.05 -26.73
N ALA A 190 24.72 8.66 -27.15
CA ALA A 190 24.66 9.37 -28.44
C ALA A 190 25.76 10.44 -28.56
N GLU A 191 26.07 11.14 -27.47
CA GLU A 191 27.07 12.18 -27.37
C GLU A 191 28.48 11.62 -27.61
N PHE A 192 28.82 10.48 -26.99
CA PHE A 192 30.12 9.84 -27.18
C PHE A 192 30.28 9.28 -28.59
N ARG A 193 29.21 8.74 -29.20
CA ARG A 193 29.27 8.27 -30.59
C ARG A 193 29.54 9.41 -31.56
N GLN A 194 28.88 10.55 -31.39
CA GLN A 194 29.06 11.73 -32.23
C GLN A 194 30.47 12.34 -32.07
N ALA A 195 31.00 12.36 -30.85
CA ALA A 195 32.37 12.79 -30.60
C ALA A 195 33.39 11.82 -31.24
N GLY A 196 33.17 10.51 -31.11
CA GLY A 196 34.01 9.47 -31.70
C GLY A 196 34.03 9.52 -33.23
N SER A 197 32.88 9.69 -33.88
CA SER A 197 32.82 9.79 -35.34
C SER A 197 33.50 11.06 -35.85
N SER A 198 33.31 12.20 -35.18
CA SER A 198 33.97 13.46 -35.52
C SER A 198 35.50 13.36 -35.36
N PHE A 199 35.96 12.65 -34.32
CA PHE A 199 37.37 12.38 -34.09
C PHE A 199 37.98 11.48 -35.18
N ASN A 200 37.29 10.39 -35.55
CA ASN A 200 37.74 9.50 -36.62
C ASN A 200 37.84 10.22 -37.98
N GLN A 201 36.86 11.07 -38.31
CA GLN A 201 36.89 11.90 -39.53
C GLN A 201 38.09 12.87 -39.54
N MET A 202 38.41 13.47 -38.38
CA MET A 202 39.58 14.35 -38.25
C MET A 202 40.90 13.58 -38.49
N VAL A 203 41.04 12.40 -37.89
CA VAL A 203 42.22 11.53 -38.07
C VAL A 203 42.38 11.13 -39.53
N GLU A 204 41.27 10.77 -40.19
CA GLU A 204 41.26 10.43 -41.62
C GLU A 204 41.68 11.61 -42.51
N ALA A 205 41.13 12.81 -42.26
CA ALA A 205 41.50 14.02 -43.00
C ALA A 205 42.99 14.37 -42.84
N VAL A 206 43.54 14.23 -41.63
CA VAL A 206 44.97 14.45 -41.38
C VAL A 206 45.83 13.41 -42.10
N ASN A 207 45.46 12.14 -42.06
CA ASN A 207 46.21 11.07 -42.74
C ASN A 207 46.19 11.25 -44.28
N GLN A 208 45.05 11.66 -44.85
CA GLN A 208 44.93 11.99 -46.28
C GLN A 208 45.77 13.20 -46.67
N MET A 209 45.85 14.24 -45.83
CA MET A 209 46.69 15.41 -46.06
C MET A 209 48.19 15.06 -46.08
N ILE A 210 48.64 14.26 -45.11
CA ILE A 210 50.04 13.79 -45.03
C ILE A 210 50.39 12.90 -46.23
N SER A 211 49.50 11.96 -46.59
CA SER A 211 49.70 11.07 -47.74
C SER A 211 49.64 11.81 -49.08
N GLY A 212 48.81 12.85 -49.18
CA GLY A 212 48.70 13.72 -50.37
C GLY A 212 49.97 14.54 -50.60
N GLN A 213 50.64 14.98 -49.54
CA GLN A 213 51.95 15.65 -49.64
C GLN A 213 53.06 14.72 -50.13
N GLN A 214 53.02 13.42 -49.81
CA GLN A 214 54.00 12.44 -50.31
C GLN A 214 53.87 12.13 -51.81
N ARG A 215 52.74 12.47 -52.45
CA ARG A 215 52.49 12.20 -53.87
C ARG A 215 52.89 13.36 -54.79
N LEU A 216 53.29 14.50 -54.23
CA LEU A 216 53.72 15.71 -54.94
C LEU A 216 55.24 15.95 -54.88
N LEU A 217 55.99 15.02 -54.29
CA LEU A 217 57.46 14.94 -54.35
C LEU A 217 57.86 13.80 -55.28
#